data_AF-A0A842WZY6-F1
#
_entry.id   AF-A0A842WZY6-F1
#
_cell.length_a   1.000
_cell.length_b   1.000
_cell.length_c   1.000
_cell.angle_alpha   90.00
_cell.angle_beta   90.00
_cell.angle_gamma   90.00
#
_symmetry.space_group_name_H-M   'P 1'
#
loop_
_entity.id
_entity.type
_entity.pdbx_description
1 polymer ?
#
loop_
_entity_poly.entity_id
_entity_poly.type
_entity_poly.pdbx_seq_one_letter_code
_entity_poly.pdbx_strand_id
1 'polypeptide(L)'
;MQTDTDLEKIAVSSRKRLTREFAEKYTNLQERSRRIPISDVKQIAEDFSCPLQIAMISYLVNLDGIISLKEAILYLMTELNRRASVGVEVPNIPGNIMEFALLEGRWLVYVYGTFIRDFEFKMRELANLEGAIDETNISLEKAIHVNASRTKLAEGYLAPVVEAWIKDHPNSNSENALMFLGPAITKWKIATLKGRVLHLRRRCQALFRVLRKAMDGPSESATIDVSLKRIDQLIQDLDSELNSMPIRALSHLLLHIAPKPTGRGDKSSFVEVGAGSTRGGKSEPDMVSPFDFLERDVYLAKRRTKEERMNYLTERIDRVVRVLLYQGTPLINCVMMCVKEMNERLKIANPPLEELEDKFEQKLNDLPSDQRNALAVELIYDYINEYVYEETKVD
;
A
#
# COMPACT_ATOMS: atom_id res chain seq x y z
N MET A 1 -5.89 24.76 15.57
CA MET A 1 -6.38 24.67 14.18
C MET A 1 -5.22 25.02 13.26
N GLN A 2 -4.96 24.22 12.23
CA GLN A 2 -3.88 24.48 11.28
C GLN A 2 -4.21 25.73 10.47
N THR A 3 -3.26 26.65 10.36
CA THR A 3 -3.34 27.79 9.45
C THR A 3 -3.10 27.30 8.02
N ASP A 4 -3.61 28.02 7.01
CA ASP A 4 -3.33 27.72 5.60
C ASP A 4 -1.83 27.60 5.32
N THR A 5 -1.02 28.33 6.08
CA THR A 5 0.45 28.28 6.06
C THR A 5 1.01 26.89 6.43
N ASP A 6 0.37 26.15 7.34
CA ASP A 6 0.80 24.81 7.71
C ASP A 6 0.40 23.77 6.65
N LEU A 7 -0.76 23.95 6.02
CA LEU A 7 -1.17 23.13 4.87
C LEU A 7 -0.23 23.34 3.68
N GLU A 8 0.12 24.60 3.39
CA GLU A 8 1.10 24.95 2.36
C GLU A 8 2.48 24.33 2.63
N LYS A 9 2.97 24.39 3.88
CA LYS A 9 4.23 23.74 4.25
C LYS A 9 4.19 22.23 4.01
N ILE A 10 3.09 21.57 4.41
CA ILE A 10 2.90 20.13 4.17
C ILE A 10 2.87 19.86 2.67
N ALA A 11 2.09 20.61 1.89
CA ALA A 11 2.02 20.46 0.44
C ALA A 11 3.38 20.66 -0.24
N VAL A 12 4.14 21.68 0.14
CA VAL A 12 5.50 21.93 -0.37
C VAL A 12 6.44 20.79 -0.01
N SER A 13 6.37 20.26 1.22
CA SER A 13 7.19 19.10 1.63
C SER A 13 6.84 17.85 0.82
N SER A 14 5.54 17.61 0.58
CA SER A 14 5.02 16.52 -0.25
C SER A 14 5.52 16.66 -1.71
N ARG A 15 5.49 17.87 -2.28
CA ARG A 15 6.02 18.13 -3.64
C ARG A 15 7.52 17.87 -3.73
N LYS A 16 8.31 18.35 -2.74
CA LYS A 16 9.77 18.11 -2.71
C LYS A 16 10.09 16.62 -2.65
N ARG A 17 9.35 15.87 -1.81
CA ARG A 17 9.48 14.41 -1.71
C ARG A 17 9.14 13.73 -3.04
N LEU A 18 8.04 14.13 -3.68
CA LEU A 18 7.62 13.62 -4.99
C LEU A 18 8.72 13.79 -6.04
N THR A 19 9.28 15.00 -6.17
CA THR A 19 10.36 15.27 -7.13
C THR A 19 11.58 14.38 -6.91
N ARG A 20 11.98 14.18 -5.64
CA ARG A 20 13.11 13.31 -5.30
C ARG A 20 12.84 11.85 -5.69
N GLU A 21 11.69 11.33 -5.27
CA GLU A 21 11.30 9.95 -5.59
C GLU A 21 11.16 9.73 -7.10
N PHE A 22 10.73 10.74 -7.86
CA PHE A 22 10.59 10.66 -9.31
C PHE A 22 11.93 10.57 -10.02
N ALA A 23 12.91 11.39 -9.60
CA ALA A 23 14.26 11.32 -10.12
C ALA A 23 14.89 9.95 -9.86
N GLU A 24 14.79 9.46 -8.61
CA GLU A 24 15.30 8.13 -8.21
C GLU A 24 14.66 7.00 -9.03
N LYS A 25 13.32 6.99 -9.15
CA LYS A 25 12.58 5.95 -9.89
C LYS A 25 12.86 6.00 -11.39
N TYR A 26 12.94 7.19 -11.98
CA TYR A 26 13.27 7.35 -13.39
C TYR A 26 14.67 6.80 -13.70
N THR A 27 15.69 7.20 -12.94
CA THR A 27 17.06 6.72 -13.11
C THR A 27 17.14 5.21 -12.93
N ASN A 28 16.47 4.65 -11.92
CA ASN A 28 16.44 3.21 -11.68
C ASN A 28 15.81 2.44 -12.85
N LEU A 29 14.66 2.88 -13.35
CA LEU A 29 14.00 2.26 -14.52
C LEU A 29 14.88 2.36 -15.78
N GLN A 30 15.51 3.51 -16.01
CA GLN A 30 16.38 3.74 -17.16
C GLN A 30 17.62 2.83 -17.14
N GLU A 31 18.26 2.65 -15.99
CA GLU A 31 19.42 1.76 -15.86
C GLU A 31 19.05 0.29 -16.00
N ARG A 32 17.93 -0.12 -15.39
CA ARG A 32 17.48 -1.51 -15.42
C ARG A 32 16.95 -1.92 -16.79
N SER A 33 16.30 -1.00 -17.52
CA SER A 33 15.79 -1.31 -18.87
C SER A 33 16.90 -1.71 -19.84
N ARG A 34 18.11 -1.17 -19.68
CA ARG A 34 19.28 -1.55 -20.49
C ARG A 34 19.79 -2.97 -20.25
N ARG A 35 19.42 -3.59 -19.13
CA ARG A 35 19.93 -4.91 -18.69
C ARG A 35 18.93 -6.05 -18.93
N ILE A 36 17.74 -5.76 -19.45
CA ILE A 36 16.70 -6.78 -19.65
C ILE A 36 17.04 -7.64 -20.87
N PRO A 37 16.91 -8.98 -20.77
CA PRO A 37 16.97 -9.85 -21.94
C PRO A 37 15.92 -9.46 -22.98
N ILE A 38 16.38 -9.10 -24.19
CA ILE A 38 15.49 -8.65 -25.27
C ILE A 38 14.54 -9.77 -25.74
N SER A 39 14.93 -11.04 -25.61
CA SER A 39 14.10 -12.20 -25.97
C SER A 39 12.77 -12.20 -25.23
N ASP A 40 12.81 -12.03 -23.92
CA ASP A 40 11.65 -12.17 -23.04
C ASP A 40 10.68 -11.02 -23.27
N VAL A 41 11.24 -9.82 -23.48
CA VAL A 41 10.47 -8.61 -23.78
C VAL A 41 9.82 -8.69 -25.16
N LYS A 42 10.51 -9.22 -26.16
CA LYS A 42 9.95 -9.39 -27.52
C LYS A 42 8.71 -10.29 -27.48
N GLN A 43 8.79 -11.40 -26.76
CA GLN A 43 7.65 -12.30 -26.59
C GLN A 43 6.45 -11.56 -25.95
N ILE A 44 6.68 -10.78 -24.90
CA ILE A 44 5.62 -9.98 -24.27
C ILE A 44 5.04 -8.95 -25.24
N ALA A 45 5.88 -8.27 -26.01
CA ALA A 45 5.45 -7.27 -26.98
C ALA A 45 4.56 -7.89 -28.07
N GLU A 46 4.90 -9.10 -28.53
CA GLU A 46 4.09 -9.88 -29.48
C GLU A 46 2.77 -10.34 -28.85
N ASP A 47 2.83 -10.97 -27.68
CA ASP A 47 1.66 -11.52 -26.95
C ASP A 47 0.59 -10.45 -26.65
N PHE A 48 1.04 -9.24 -26.30
CA PHE A 48 0.16 -8.12 -25.94
C PHE A 48 0.00 -7.07 -27.05
N SER A 49 0.62 -7.29 -28.22
CA SER A 49 0.57 -6.38 -29.36
C SER A 49 0.89 -4.92 -28.99
N CYS A 50 2.00 -4.71 -28.26
CA CYS A 50 2.42 -3.39 -27.79
C CYS A 50 3.87 -3.07 -28.21
N PRO A 51 4.28 -1.79 -28.23
CA PRO A 51 5.66 -1.43 -28.50
C PRO A 51 6.63 -2.10 -27.54
N LEU A 52 7.80 -2.52 -28.05
CA LEU A 52 8.84 -3.19 -27.27
C LEU A 52 9.20 -2.41 -25.99
N GLN A 53 9.28 -1.08 -26.09
CA GLN A 53 9.63 -0.20 -24.97
C GLN A 53 8.57 -0.23 -23.86
N ILE A 54 7.29 -0.30 -24.22
CA ILE A 54 6.19 -0.44 -23.26
C ILE A 54 6.26 -1.81 -22.59
N ALA A 55 6.53 -2.87 -23.35
CA ALA A 55 6.76 -4.20 -22.79
C ALA A 55 7.96 -4.22 -21.81
N MET A 56 9.07 -3.54 -22.13
CA MET A 56 10.26 -3.48 -21.27
C MET A 56 9.94 -2.88 -19.90
N ILE A 57 9.30 -1.71 -19.89
CA ILE A 57 8.98 -1.03 -18.63
C ILE A 57 7.90 -1.79 -17.86
N SER A 58 6.89 -2.32 -18.55
CA SER A 58 5.85 -3.13 -17.92
C SER A 58 6.41 -4.41 -17.28
N TYR A 59 7.41 -5.02 -17.92
CA TYR A 59 8.12 -6.17 -17.37
C TYR A 59 8.86 -5.82 -16.08
N LEU A 60 9.57 -4.68 -16.03
CA LEU A 60 10.24 -4.22 -14.79
C LEU A 60 9.24 -3.95 -13.67
N VAL A 61 8.16 -3.23 -13.96
CA VAL A 61 7.10 -2.92 -12.98
C VAL A 61 6.49 -4.21 -12.40
N ASN A 62 6.31 -5.23 -13.25
CA ASN A 62 5.82 -6.54 -12.83
C ASN A 62 6.86 -7.33 -12.01
N LEU A 63 8.14 -7.27 -12.37
CA LEU A 63 9.22 -7.89 -11.58
C LEU A 63 9.34 -7.27 -10.19
N ASP A 64 9.07 -5.97 -10.07
CA ASP A 64 9.05 -5.25 -8.78
C ASP A 64 7.80 -5.57 -7.94
N GLY A 65 6.87 -6.37 -8.48
CA GLY A 65 5.65 -6.76 -7.78
C GLY A 65 4.65 -5.63 -7.55
N ILE A 66 4.73 -4.56 -8.34
CA ILE A 66 3.91 -3.35 -8.14
C ILE A 66 2.50 -3.53 -8.69
N ILE A 67 2.40 -3.92 -9.97
CA ILE A 67 1.15 -4.30 -10.65
C ILE A 67 1.45 -5.40 -11.65
N SER A 68 0.42 -6.13 -12.09
CA SER A 68 0.60 -7.20 -13.07
C SER A 68 1.05 -6.64 -14.43
N LEU A 69 1.77 -7.47 -15.18
CA LEU A 69 2.23 -7.15 -16.54
C LEU A 69 1.10 -6.60 -17.44
N LYS A 70 -0.05 -7.27 -17.42
CA LYS A 70 -1.23 -6.88 -18.21
C LYS A 70 -1.77 -5.51 -17.81
N GLU A 71 -1.81 -5.20 -16.51
CA GLU A 71 -2.27 -3.91 -16.01
C GLU A 71 -1.28 -2.80 -16.36
N ALA A 72 0.03 -3.04 -16.20
CA ALA A 72 1.06 -2.08 -16.56
C ALA A 72 0.98 -1.70 -18.05
N ILE A 73 0.87 -2.70 -18.93
CA ILE A 73 0.68 -2.47 -20.37
C ILE A 73 -0.60 -1.69 -20.63
N LEU A 74 -1.71 -2.06 -19.98
CA LEU A 74 -2.99 -1.37 -20.14
C LEU A 74 -2.89 0.11 -19.76
N TYR A 75 -2.25 0.46 -18.64
CA TYR A 75 -2.08 1.86 -18.23
C TYR A 75 -1.21 2.64 -19.22
N LEU A 76 -0.06 2.10 -19.60
CA LEU A 76 0.85 2.76 -20.55
C LEU A 76 0.20 2.96 -21.92
N MET A 77 -0.50 1.95 -22.44
CA MET A 77 -1.21 2.04 -23.71
C MET A 77 -2.41 2.99 -23.65
N THR A 78 -3.14 3.02 -22.52
CA THR A 78 -4.27 3.95 -22.34
C THR A 78 -3.80 5.40 -22.40
N GLU A 79 -2.69 5.71 -21.72
CA GLU A 79 -2.13 7.07 -21.75
C GLU A 79 -1.54 7.43 -23.12
N LEU A 80 -0.87 6.48 -23.79
CA LEU A 80 -0.37 6.67 -25.15
C LEU A 80 -1.52 7.02 -26.12
N ASN A 81 -2.62 6.26 -26.05
CA ASN A 81 -3.81 6.49 -26.87
C ASN A 81 -4.53 7.80 -26.49
N ARG A 82 -4.58 8.14 -25.20
CA ARG A 82 -5.16 9.41 -24.73
C ARG A 82 -4.38 10.59 -25.34
N ARG A 83 -3.05 10.56 -25.27
CA ARG A 83 -2.18 11.59 -25.86
C ARG A 83 -2.42 11.77 -27.35
N ALA A 84 -2.55 10.67 -28.09
CA ALA A 84 -2.94 10.72 -29.50
C ALA A 84 -4.33 11.39 -29.69
N SER A 85 -5.32 11.01 -28.90
CA SER A 85 -6.70 11.55 -28.99
C SER A 85 -6.80 13.05 -28.69
N VAL A 86 -5.87 13.61 -27.91
CA VAL A 86 -5.83 15.05 -27.57
C VAL A 86 -4.83 15.85 -28.43
N GLY A 87 -4.33 15.26 -29.52
CA GLY A 87 -3.44 15.92 -30.47
C GLY A 87 -1.99 16.08 -30.01
N VAL A 88 -1.56 15.34 -28.98
CA VAL A 88 -0.19 15.35 -28.43
C VAL A 88 0.43 13.96 -28.59
N GLU A 89 0.31 13.39 -29.78
CA GLU A 89 0.79 12.03 -30.08
C GLU A 89 2.29 11.90 -29.82
N VAL A 90 2.69 10.78 -29.22
CA VAL A 90 4.10 10.42 -29.08
C VAL A 90 4.55 9.83 -30.42
N PRO A 91 5.55 10.41 -31.09
CA PRO A 91 6.04 9.86 -32.36
C PRO A 91 6.41 8.40 -32.22
N ASN A 92 5.98 7.57 -33.18
CA ASN A 92 6.23 6.12 -33.20
C ASN A 92 7.70 5.80 -33.56
N ILE A 93 8.61 6.29 -32.74
CA ILE A 93 10.05 6.14 -32.84
C ILE A 93 10.52 5.48 -31.53
N PRO A 94 11.34 4.42 -31.56
CA PRO A 94 11.78 3.69 -30.37
C PRO A 94 12.29 4.58 -29.23
N GLY A 95 13.04 5.65 -29.53
CA GLY A 95 13.54 6.58 -28.52
C GLY A 95 12.42 7.33 -27.79
N ASN A 96 11.47 7.88 -28.54
CA ASN A 96 10.35 8.65 -27.98
C ASN A 96 9.39 7.76 -27.18
N ILE A 97 9.11 6.55 -27.66
CA ILE A 97 8.29 5.58 -26.91
C ILE A 97 9.00 5.13 -25.63
N MET A 98 10.34 4.96 -25.66
CA MET A 98 11.10 4.64 -24.46
C MET A 98 11.04 5.76 -23.44
N GLU A 99 11.26 7.01 -23.86
CA GLU A 99 11.16 8.16 -22.96
C GLU A 99 9.77 8.28 -22.36
N PHE A 100 8.71 8.17 -23.18
CA PHE A 100 7.34 8.09 -22.72
C PHE A 100 7.13 6.97 -21.69
N ALA A 101 7.55 5.75 -22.02
CA ALA A 101 7.38 4.59 -21.14
C ALA A 101 8.12 4.76 -19.81
N LEU A 102 9.29 5.40 -19.80
CA LEU A 102 10.02 5.72 -18.57
C LEU A 102 9.30 6.77 -17.71
N LEU A 103 8.78 7.84 -18.34
CA LEU A 103 8.06 8.92 -17.68
C LEU A 103 6.71 8.45 -17.10
N GLU A 104 6.02 7.55 -17.78
CA GLU A 104 4.79 6.96 -17.27
C GLU A 104 5.07 5.80 -16.30
N GLY A 105 6.14 5.04 -16.54
CA GLY A 105 6.62 4.00 -15.65
C GLY A 105 6.92 4.52 -14.25
N ARG A 106 7.56 5.69 -14.12
CA ARG A 106 7.80 6.31 -12.78
C ARG A 106 6.49 6.61 -12.04
N TRP A 107 5.43 7.00 -12.76
CA TRP A 107 4.12 7.28 -12.17
C TRP A 107 3.48 6.00 -11.67
N LEU A 108 3.55 4.91 -12.43
CA LEU A 108 3.08 3.58 -12.00
C LEU A 108 3.83 3.11 -10.76
N VAL A 109 5.17 3.16 -10.78
CA VAL A 109 6.01 2.75 -9.64
C VAL A 109 5.74 3.59 -8.39
N TYR A 110 5.51 4.90 -8.54
CA TYR A 110 5.20 5.76 -7.41
C TYR A 110 3.79 5.53 -6.87
N VAL A 111 2.78 5.68 -7.72
CA VAL A 111 1.37 5.62 -7.30
C VAL A 111 1.04 4.22 -6.80
N TYR A 112 1.27 3.18 -7.61
CA TYR A 112 0.90 1.81 -7.23
C TYR A 112 1.88 1.18 -6.22
N GLY A 113 3.04 1.80 -6.00
CA GLY A 113 4.07 1.32 -5.08
C GLY A 113 4.09 2.06 -3.74
N THR A 114 4.94 3.08 -3.61
CA THR A 114 5.21 3.75 -2.32
C THR A 114 4.04 4.60 -1.84
N PHE A 115 3.38 5.32 -2.74
CA PHE A 115 2.33 6.27 -2.39
C PHE A 115 1.12 5.58 -1.73
N ILE A 116 0.59 4.51 -2.34
CA ILE A 116 -0.59 3.83 -1.79
C ILE A 116 -0.31 3.19 -0.43
N ARG A 117 0.89 2.61 -0.22
CA ARG A 117 1.28 2.05 1.08
C ARG A 117 1.30 3.13 2.18
N ASP A 118 1.91 4.28 1.90
CA ASP A 118 1.93 5.41 2.81
C ASP A 118 0.52 5.99 3.03
N PHE A 119 -0.31 6.03 1.99
CA PHE A 119 -1.68 6.51 2.05
C PHE A 119 -2.57 5.62 2.92
N GLU A 120 -2.49 4.28 2.75
CA GLU A 120 -3.21 3.30 3.57
C GLU A 120 -2.87 3.43 5.06
N PHE A 121 -1.59 3.69 5.39
CA PHE A 121 -1.18 3.93 6.78
C PHE A 121 -1.87 5.18 7.36
N LYS A 122 -1.86 6.30 6.62
CA LYS A 122 -2.51 7.56 7.04
C LYS A 122 -4.03 7.45 7.10
N MET A 123 -4.64 6.63 6.25
CA MET A 123 -6.08 6.38 6.23
C MET A 123 -6.60 5.74 7.51
N ARG A 124 -5.77 4.95 8.21
CA ARG A 124 -6.17 4.27 9.46
C ARG A 124 -6.53 5.24 10.57
N GLU A 125 -5.73 6.28 10.76
CA GLU A 125 -6.00 7.32 11.75
C GLU A 125 -7.32 8.04 11.45
N LEU A 126 -7.53 8.39 10.19
CA LEU A 126 -8.77 9.05 9.76
C LEU A 126 -9.99 8.12 9.91
N ALA A 127 -9.86 6.84 9.57
CA ALA A 127 -10.95 5.88 9.69
C ALA A 127 -11.41 5.69 11.14
N ASN A 128 -10.49 5.73 12.11
CA ASN A 128 -10.84 5.67 13.53
C ASN A 128 -11.62 6.91 13.98
N LEU A 129 -11.21 8.10 13.52
CA LEU A 129 -11.90 9.35 13.82
C LEU A 129 -13.29 9.40 13.21
N GLU A 130 -13.42 8.94 11.97
CA GLU A 130 -14.70 8.87 11.25
C GLU A 130 -15.62 7.76 11.75
N GLY A 131 -15.08 6.62 12.18
CA GLY A 131 -15.85 5.50 12.71
C GLY A 131 -16.53 5.81 14.04
N ALA A 132 -16.00 6.81 14.77
CA ALA A 132 -16.62 7.29 15.99
C ALA A 132 -17.77 8.29 15.73
N ILE A 133 -18.03 8.69 14.49
CA ILE A 133 -19.08 9.66 14.16
C ILE A 133 -20.44 8.95 14.21
N ASP A 134 -21.19 9.12 15.31
CA ASP A 134 -22.62 8.80 15.33
C ASP A 134 -23.38 9.88 14.57
N GLU A 135 -24.17 9.49 13.57
CA GLU A 135 -24.94 10.41 12.72
C GLU A 135 -25.92 11.30 13.52
N THR A 136 -26.24 10.91 14.76
CA THR A 136 -27.22 11.57 15.61
C THR A 136 -26.64 12.53 16.65
N ASN A 137 -25.35 12.44 17.03
CA ASN A 137 -24.80 13.30 18.09
C ASN A 137 -23.27 13.48 18.02
N ILE A 138 -22.79 14.38 17.16
CA ILE A 138 -21.36 14.69 17.00
C ILE A 138 -21.05 15.96 17.78
N SER A 139 -20.04 15.93 18.65
CA SER A 139 -19.57 17.15 19.34
C SER A 139 -18.82 18.08 18.38
N LEU A 140 -18.90 19.40 18.65
CA LEU A 140 -18.20 20.44 17.88
C LEU A 140 -16.70 20.13 17.72
N GLU A 141 -16.03 19.80 18.83
CA GLU A 141 -14.59 19.48 18.85
C GLU A 141 -14.25 18.30 17.94
N LYS A 142 -15.08 17.26 17.96
CA LYS A 142 -14.89 16.08 17.12
C LYS A 142 -15.11 16.40 15.65
N ALA A 143 -16.13 17.21 15.32
CA ALA A 143 -16.36 17.67 13.95
C ALA A 143 -15.18 18.49 13.42
N ILE A 144 -14.65 19.41 14.23
CA ILE A 144 -13.45 20.19 13.90
C ILE A 144 -12.25 19.26 13.67
N HIS A 145 -12.04 18.29 14.56
CA HIS A 145 -10.91 17.37 14.47
C HIS A 145 -10.99 16.47 13.22
N VAL A 146 -12.16 15.91 12.92
CA VAL A 146 -12.38 15.13 11.70
C VAL A 146 -12.15 16.00 10.46
N ASN A 147 -12.72 17.20 10.41
CA ASN A 147 -12.55 18.11 9.27
C ASN A 147 -11.08 18.48 9.06
N ALA A 148 -10.35 18.79 10.13
CA ALA A 148 -8.92 19.10 10.07
C ALA A 148 -8.10 17.90 9.56
N SER A 149 -8.32 16.70 10.10
CA SER A 149 -7.62 15.49 9.66
C SER A 149 -7.93 15.14 8.20
N ARG A 150 -9.19 15.25 7.77
CA ARG A 150 -9.57 15.07 6.35
C ARG A 150 -8.87 16.10 5.46
N THR A 151 -8.88 17.38 5.85
CA THR A 151 -8.24 18.47 5.10
C THR A 151 -6.74 18.22 4.96
N LYS A 152 -6.07 17.85 6.06
CA LYS A 152 -4.63 17.53 6.05
C LYS A 152 -4.29 16.40 5.09
N LEU A 153 -5.09 15.34 5.05
CA LEU A 153 -4.82 14.18 4.19
C LEU A 153 -5.23 14.44 2.73
N ALA A 154 -6.40 15.04 2.49
CA ALA A 154 -6.86 15.38 1.15
C ALA A 154 -6.01 16.49 0.50
N GLU A 155 -5.89 17.64 1.16
CA GLU A 155 -5.24 18.82 0.58
C GLU A 155 -3.72 18.82 0.78
N GLY A 156 -3.22 18.26 1.89
CA GLY A 156 -1.77 18.24 2.16
C GLY A 156 -1.02 17.07 1.52
N TYR A 157 -1.70 15.95 1.26
CA TYR A 157 -1.05 14.71 0.78
C TYR A 157 -1.56 14.22 -0.58
N LEU A 158 -2.88 14.17 -0.81
CA LEU A 158 -3.45 13.76 -2.11
C LEU A 158 -3.36 14.86 -3.16
N ALA A 159 -3.79 16.09 -2.85
CA ALA A 159 -3.84 17.18 -3.81
C ALA A 159 -2.51 17.48 -4.51
N PRO A 160 -1.34 17.46 -3.84
CA PRO A 160 -0.05 17.64 -4.50
C PRO A 160 0.25 16.57 -5.56
N VAL A 161 -0.19 15.33 -5.33
CA VAL A 161 -0.01 14.22 -6.29
C VAL A 161 -0.95 14.39 -7.47
N VAL A 162 -2.21 14.75 -7.22
CA VAL A 162 -3.20 15.05 -8.27
C VAL A 162 -2.73 16.22 -9.14
N GLU A 163 -2.29 17.31 -8.52
CA GLU A 163 -1.80 18.52 -9.19
C GLU A 163 -0.57 18.21 -10.06
N ALA A 164 0.41 17.49 -9.52
CA ALA A 164 1.59 17.08 -10.26
C ALA A 164 1.24 16.15 -11.43
N TRP A 165 0.30 15.21 -11.24
CA TRP A 165 -0.14 14.32 -12.30
C TRP A 165 -0.79 15.11 -13.44
N ILE A 166 -1.76 15.98 -13.13
CA ILE A 166 -2.43 16.80 -14.15
C ILE A 166 -1.42 17.67 -14.90
N LYS A 167 -0.42 18.24 -14.21
CA LYS A 167 0.63 19.05 -14.81
C LYS A 167 1.52 18.25 -15.77
N ASP A 168 1.87 17.02 -15.43
CA ASP A 168 2.72 16.15 -16.24
C ASP A 168 1.99 15.56 -17.46
N HIS A 169 0.65 15.61 -17.47
CA HIS A 169 -0.20 14.98 -18.49
C HIS A 169 -0.92 16.05 -19.33
N PRO A 170 -0.45 16.34 -20.56
CA PRO A 170 -1.01 17.41 -21.39
C PRO A 170 -2.49 17.22 -21.67
N ASN A 171 -3.26 18.31 -21.61
CA ASN A 171 -4.71 18.34 -21.84
C ASN A 171 -5.49 17.33 -20.97
N SER A 172 -4.92 16.89 -19.85
CA SER A 172 -5.60 16.04 -18.88
C SER A 172 -6.52 16.86 -17.99
N ASN A 173 -7.50 16.19 -17.39
CA ASN A 173 -8.47 16.80 -16.51
C ASN A 173 -8.68 15.99 -15.23
N SER A 174 -9.55 16.48 -14.34
CA SER A 174 -9.85 15.85 -13.05
C SER A 174 -10.43 14.44 -13.20
N GLU A 175 -11.17 14.16 -14.27
CA GLU A 175 -11.66 12.81 -14.55
C GLU A 175 -10.51 11.88 -14.94
N ASN A 176 -9.56 12.31 -15.78
CA ASN A 176 -8.39 11.50 -16.11
C ASN A 176 -7.57 11.15 -14.86
N ALA A 177 -7.33 12.14 -13.99
CA ALA A 177 -6.61 11.93 -12.74
C ALA A 177 -7.35 10.93 -11.82
N LEU A 178 -8.68 11.05 -11.71
CA LEU A 178 -9.52 10.09 -11.00
C LEU A 178 -9.38 8.67 -11.56
N MET A 179 -9.41 8.53 -12.89
CA MET A 179 -9.33 7.22 -13.55
C MET A 179 -7.95 6.58 -13.42
N PHE A 180 -6.90 7.35 -13.19
CA PHE A 180 -5.54 6.86 -12.92
C PHE A 180 -5.30 6.52 -11.44
N LEU A 181 -5.66 7.44 -10.53
CA LEU A 181 -5.41 7.30 -9.08
C LEU A 181 -6.47 6.43 -8.38
N GLY A 182 -7.71 6.48 -8.85
CA GLY A 182 -8.84 5.75 -8.24
C GLY A 182 -8.63 4.24 -8.20
N PRO A 183 -8.20 3.56 -9.27
CA PRO A 183 -7.90 2.13 -9.23
C PRO A 183 -6.73 1.81 -8.29
N ALA A 184 -5.71 2.68 -8.22
CA ALA A 184 -4.60 2.49 -7.31
C ALA A 184 -5.05 2.47 -5.84
N ILE A 185 -5.93 3.41 -5.49
CA ILE A 185 -6.50 3.59 -4.15
C ILE A 185 -7.52 2.49 -3.79
N THR A 186 -8.41 2.16 -4.72
CA THR A 186 -9.58 1.31 -4.42
C THR A 186 -9.43 -0.14 -4.84
N LYS A 187 -8.45 -0.44 -5.69
CA LYS A 187 -8.32 -1.70 -6.44
C LYS A 187 -9.53 -2.05 -7.31
N TRP A 188 -10.41 -1.08 -7.58
CA TRP A 188 -11.54 -1.30 -8.49
C TRP A 188 -11.09 -1.27 -9.95
N LYS A 189 -11.80 -2.05 -10.79
CA LYS A 189 -11.59 -2.02 -12.24
C LYS A 189 -12.00 -0.67 -12.81
N ILE A 190 -11.15 -0.11 -13.68
CA ILE A 190 -11.36 1.14 -14.43
C ILE A 190 -12.78 1.20 -15.02
N ALA A 191 -13.23 0.13 -15.67
CA ALA A 191 -14.54 0.06 -16.33
C ALA A 191 -15.74 0.33 -15.39
N THR A 192 -15.60 0.06 -14.10
CA THR A 192 -16.67 0.24 -13.10
C THR A 192 -16.47 1.45 -12.18
N LEU A 193 -15.28 2.06 -12.22
CA LEU A 193 -14.88 3.11 -11.27
C LEU A 193 -15.78 4.33 -11.37
N LYS A 194 -15.98 4.87 -12.59
CA LYS A 194 -16.77 6.08 -12.83
C LYS A 194 -18.18 5.99 -12.23
N GLY A 195 -18.90 4.90 -12.51
CA GLY A 195 -20.25 4.68 -11.99
C GLY A 195 -20.29 4.59 -10.46
N ARG A 196 -19.32 3.89 -9.85
CA ARG A 196 -19.21 3.78 -8.39
C ARG A 196 -18.89 5.13 -7.74
N VAL A 197 -17.97 5.89 -8.32
CA VAL A 197 -17.58 7.22 -7.81
C VAL A 197 -18.75 8.19 -7.80
N LEU A 198 -19.57 8.19 -8.87
CA LEU A 198 -20.76 9.05 -8.93
C LEU A 198 -21.76 8.74 -7.80
N HIS A 199 -21.92 7.47 -7.43
CA HIS A 199 -22.77 7.09 -6.31
C HIS A 199 -22.17 7.54 -4.96
N LEU A 200 -20.85 7.37 -4.78
CA LEU A 200 -20.16 7.73 -3.54
C LEU A 200 -19.95 9.24 -3.38
N ARG A 201 -20.02 10.02 -4.45
CA ARG A 201 -19.96 11.49 -4.42
C ARG A 201 -21.04 12.07 -3.49
N ARG A 202 -22.26 11.54 -3.56
CA ARG A 202 -23.38 11.96 -2.69
C ARG A 202 -23.12 11.65 -1.21
N ARG A 203 -22.47 10.51 -0.92
CA ARG A 203 -22.07 10.13 0.44
C ARG A 203 -20.95 11.02 0.98
N CYS A 204 -20.01 11.42 0.11
CA CYS A 204 -18.97 12.39 0.45
C CYS A 204 -19.59 13.74 0.84
N GLN A 205 -20.56 14.24 0.07
CA GLN A 205 -21.30 15.46 0.40
C GLN A 205 -22.10 15.33 1.70
N ALA A 206 -22.78 14.20 1.90
CA ALA A 206 -23.56 13.95 3.11
C ALA A 206 -22.68 14.05 4.37
N LEU A 207 -21.48 13.47 4.34
CA LEU A 207 -20.50 13.59 5.42
C LEU A 207 -20.17 15.06 5.72
N PHE A 208 -19.89 15.87 4.70
CA PHE A 208 -19.58 17.29 4.89
C PHE A 208 -20.78 18.11 5.39
N ARG A 209 -22.01 17.77 4.99
CA ARG A 209 -23.24 18.39 5.54
C ARG A 209 -23.41 18.06 7.03
N VAL A 210 -23.11 16.82 7.42
CA VAL A 210 -23.14 16.39 8.83
C VAL A 210 -22.09 17.15 9.65
N LEU A 211 -20.85 17.26 9.14
CA LEU A 211 -19.79 18.03 9.80
C LEU A 211 -20.14 19.52 9.91
N ARG A 212 -20.69 20.11 8.84
CA ARG A 212 -21.18 21.49 8.83
C ARG A 212 -22.21 21.71 9.94
N LYS A 213 -23.25 20.85 10.01
CA LYS A 213 -24.32 20.97 11.02
C LYS A 213 -23.78 20.85 12.45
N ALA A 214 -22.82 19.97 12.70
CA ALA A 214 -22.19 19.83 14.01
C ALA A 214 -21.33 21.05 14.39
N MET A 215 -20.86 21.82 13.39
CA MET A 215 -20.09 23.04 13.58
C MET A 215 -20.96 24.32 13.63
N ASP A 216 -22.21 24.26 13.18
CA ASP A 216 -23.18 25.37 13.08
C ASP A 216 -23.87 25.69 14.44
N GLY A 217 -23.09 25.65 15.52
CA GLY A 217 -23.54 26.00 16.88
C GLY A 217 -23.26 27.47 17.22
N PRO A 218 -23.80 27.99 18.33
CA PRO A 218 -23.51 29.34 18.81
C PRO A 218 -22.06 29.42 19.29
N SER A 219 -21.12 29.61 18.36
CA SER A 219 -19.71 29.84 18.63
C SER A 219 -19.29 31.15 17.96
N GLU A 220 -18.74 32.09 18.72
CA GLU A 220 -18.22 33.37 18.20
C GLU A 220 -16.79 33.23 17.64
N SER A 221 -16.44 32.07 17.09
CA SER A 221 -15.10 31.82 16.57
C SER A 221 -15.02 32.13 15.08
N ALA A 222 -14.33 33.22 14.72
CA ALA A 222 -14.01 33.56 13.34
C ALA A 222 -13.32 32.40 12.57
N THR A 223 -12.61 31.52 13.28
CA THR A 223 -11.96 30.36 12.66
C THR A 223 -12.95 29.25 12.28
N ILE A 224 -14.02 29.09 13.07
CA ILE A 224 -15.13 28.17 12.75
C ILE A 224 -15.90 28.69 11.53
N ASP A 225 -16.15 29.99 11.44
CA ASP A 225 -16.82 30.61 10.28
C ASP A 225 -16.07 30.40 8.98
N VAL A 226 -14.74 30.56 8.98
CA VAL A 226 -13.89 30.28 7.81
C VAL A 226 -13.96 28.79 7.43
N SER A 227 -13.95 27.91 8.43
CA SER A 227 -14.05 26.46 8.21
C SER A 227 -15.41 26.07 7.62
N LEU A 228 -16.51 26.68 8.10
CA LEU A 228 -17.86 26.49 7.57
C LEU A 228 -17.96 26.94 6.11
N LYS A 229 -17.45 28.14 5.77
CA LYS A 229 -17.40 28.62 4.37
C LYS A 229 -16.61 27.67 3.47
N ARG A 230 -15.49 27.13 3.97
CA ARG A 230 -14.68 26.14 3.24
C ARG A 230 -15.40 24.82 3.02
N ILE A 231 -16.22 24.38 3.97
CA ILE A 231 -17.06 23.19 3.85
C ILE A 231 -18.18 23.45 2.83
N ASP A 232 -18.84 24.61 2.90
CA ASP A 232 -19.91 25.00 1.97
C ASP A 232 -19.41 25.04 0.53
N GLN A 233 -18.25 25.65 0.29
CA GLN A 233 -17.62 25.64 -1.02
C GLN A 233 -17.28 24.21 -1.47
N LEU A 234 -16.75 23.37 -0.59
CA LEU A 234 -16.42 21.99 -0.93
C LEU A 234 -17.66 21.16 -1.29
N ILE A 235 -18.79 21.38 -0.61
CA ILE A 235 -20.06 20.73 -0.95
C ILE A 235 -20.50 21.11 -2.36
N GLN A 236 -20.39 22.40 -2.72
CA GLN A 236 -20.70 22.92 -4.07
C GLN A 236 -19.73 22.36 -5.12
N ASP A 237 -18.42 22.37 -4.84
CA ASP A 237 -17.40 21.83 -5.76
C ASP A 237 -17.57 20.33 -6.03
N LEU A 238 -18.12 19.58 -5.05
CA LEU A 238 -18.46 18.17 -5.22
C LEU A 238 -19.68 17.94 -6.14
N ASP A 239 -20.49 18.95 -6.42
CA ASP A 239 -21.59 18.85 -7.40
C ASP A 239 -21.12 19.00 -8.85
N SER A 240 -19.97 19.65 -9.08
CA SER A 240 -19.37 19.84 -10.41
C SER A 240 -19.17 18.52 -11.17
N GLU A 241 -19.12 18.61 -12.50
CA GLU A 241 -18.79 17.47 -13.36
C GLU A 241 -17.38 16.95 -13.05
N LEU A 242 -17.16 15.64 -13.20
CA LEU A 242 -15.86 15.01 -12.86
C LEU A 242 -14.69 15.59 -13.65
N ASN A 243 -14.93 16.02 -14.89
CA ASN A 243 -13.93 16.62 -15.78
C ASN A 243 -13.44 18.01 -15.30
N SER A 244 -14.28 18.76 -14.58
CA SER A 244 -14.06 20.16 -14.20
C SER A 244 -14.02 20.35 -12.69
N MET A 245 -14.12 19.26 -11.93
CA MET A 245 -14.06 19.24 -10.48
C MET A 245 -12.73 19.84 -10.00
N PRO A 246 -12.74 20.82 -9.08
CA PRO A 246 -11.53 21.37 -8.49
C PRO A 246 -10.67 20.28 -7.82
N ILE A 247 -9.33 20.42 -7.90
CA ILE A 247 -8.36 19.46 -7.34
C ILE A 247 -8.66 19.16 -5.85
N ARG A 248 -9.06 20.20 -5.10
CA ARG A 248 -9.48 20.10 -3.71
C ARG A 248 -10.63 19.11 -3.53
N ALA A 249 -11.72 19.29 -4.28
CA ALA A 249 -12.89 18.42 -4.23
C ALA A 249 -12.58 17.00 -4.71
N LEU A 250 -11.81 16.86 -5.80
CA LEU A 250 -11.35 15.56 -6.29
C LEU A 250 -10.52 14.83 -5.22
N SER A 251 -9.63 15.53 -4.51
CA SER A 251 -8.79 14.93 -3.46
C SER A 251 -9.63 14.44 -2.28
N HIS A 252 -10.65 15.20 -1.87
CA HIS A 252 -11.60 14.73 -0.85
C HIS A 252 -12.46 13.56 -1.32
N LEU A 253 -12.81 13.51 -2.61
CA LEU A 253 -13.54 12.40 -3.20
C LEU A 253 -12.69 11.13 -3.27
N LEU A 254 -11.44 11.23 -3.75
CA LEU A 254 -10.45 10.14 -3.75
C LEU A 254 -10.22 9.62 -2.33
N LEU A 255 -10.13 10.53 -1.34
CA LEU A 255 -10.04 10.17 0.07
C LEU A 255 -11.28 9.42 0.57
N HIS A 256 -12.48 9.82 0.12
CA HIS A 256 -13.73 9.22 0.56
C HIS A 256 -13.96 7.82 -0.03
N ILE A 257 -13.54 7.58 -1.26
CA ILE A 257 -13.69 6.26 -1.91
C ILE A 257 -12.61 5.25 -1.46
N ALA A 258 -11.57 5.73 -0.78
CA ALA A 258 -10.52 4.87 -0.24
C ALA A 258 -11.14 3.83 0.70
N PRO A 259 -10.78 2.54 0.56
CA PRO A 259 -11.30 1.50 1.41
C PRO A 259 -10.93 1.84 2.85
N LYS A 260 -11.94 2.01 3.71
CA LYS A 260 -11.70 2.23 5.12
C LYS A 260 -11.12 0.93 5.68
N PRO A 261 -9.98 0.97 6.39
CA PRO A 261 -9.56 -0.19 7.16
C PRO A 261 -10.68 -0.50 8.14
N THR A 262 -11.42 -1.58 7.91
CA THR A 262 -12.44 -2.04 8.84
C THR A 262 -11.71 -2.42 10.11
N GLY A 263 -12.07 -1.78 11.22
CA GLY A 263 -11.66 -2.23 12.55
C GLY A 263 -11.99 -3.71 12.64
N ARG A 264 -10.96 -4.53 12.77
CA ARG A 264 -11.16 -5.92 13.15
C ARG A 264 -11.69 -5.85 14.57
N GLY A 265 -12.91 -6.34 14.81
CA GLY A 265 -13.27 -6.76 16.16
C GLY A 265 -12.11 -7.62 16.68
N ASP A 266 -11.48 -7.15 17.74
CA ASP A 266 -10.32 -7.74 18.42
C ASP A 266 -9.32 -8.49 17.54
N LYS A 267 -8.49 -7.79 16.75
CA LYS A 267 -7.22 -8.35 16.26
C LYS A 267 -6.11 -7.31 16.23
N SER A 268 -5.00 -7.65 16.89
CA SER A 268 -3.84 -6.82 17.23
C SER A 268 -3.22 -6.01 16.08
N SER A 269 -2.51 -4.94 16.45
CA SER A 269 -1.73 -4.04 15.58
C SER A 269 -0.57 -4.68 14.81
N PHE A 270 -0.35 -5.98 14.96
CA PHE A 270 0.80 -6.72 14.41
C PHE A 270 0.44 -7.64 13.24
N VAL A 271 -0.84 -7.72 12.86
CA VAL A 271 -1.30 -8.56 11.75
C VAL A 271 -1.44 -7.72 10.47
N GLU A 272 -0.34 -7.56 9.73
CA GLU A 272 -0.44 -7.30 8.29
C GLU A 272 -0.86 -8.61 7.61
N VAL A 273 -2.16 -8.79 7.38
CA VAL A 273 -2.61 -9.71 6.34
C VAL A 273 -2.36 -8.97 5.04
N GLY A 274 -1.31 -9.36 4.32
CA GLY A 274 -1.12 -8.92 2.94
C GLY A 274 -2.40 -9.20 2.15
N ALA A 275 -2.73 -8.30 1.23
CA ALA A 275 -3.82 -8.49 0.29
C ALA A 275 -3.74 -9.91 -0.29
N GLY A 276 -4.84 -10.66 -0.24
CA GLY A 276 -4.94 -11.95 -0.90
C GLY A 276 -4.46 -11.79 -2.34
N SER A 277 -3.32 -12.41 -2.65
CA SER A 277 -2.77 -12.46 -3.99
C SER A 277 -3.70 -13.31 -4.83
N THR A 278 -4.60 -12.68 -5.57
CA THR A 278 -5.34 -13.38 -6.63
C THR A 278 -4.41 -13.59 -7.82
N ARG A 279 -3.45 -14.51 -7.69
CA ARG A 279 -2.77 -15.10 -8.84
C ARG A 279 -3.61 -16.26 -9.36
N GLY A 280 -4.29 -16.02 -10.48
CA GLY A 280 -4.73 -17.07 -11.41
C GLY A 280 -5.55 -18.22 -10.81
N GLY A 281 -6.81 -17.98 -10.47
CA GLY A 281 -7.86 -19.01 -10.46
C GLY A 281 -7.70 -20.20 -9.50
N LYS A 282 -6.70 -20.19 -8.61
CA LYS A 282 -6.58 -21.12 -7.48
C LYS A 282 -6.46 -20.27 -6.23
N SER A 283 -7.51 -20.26 -5.42
CA SER A 283 -7.45 -19.75 -4.06
C SER A 283 -6.35 -20.52 -3.31
N GLU A 284 -5.32 -19.80 -2.84
CA GLU A 284 -4.46 -20.33 -1.78
C GLU A 284 -5.35 -20.68 -0.58
N PRO A 285 -5.08 -21.78 0.15
CA PRO A 285 -5.86 -22.12 1.34
C PRO A 285 -5.78 -20.95 2.34
N ASP A 286 -6.90 -20.68 3.02
CA ASP A 286 -6.97 -19.62 4.03
C ASP A 286 -5.84 -19.81 5.06
N MET A 287 -4.96 -18.82 5.20
CA MET A 287 -3.92 -18.80 6.24
C MET A 287 -4.59 -18.41 7.57
N VAL A 288 -4.90 -19.40 8.41
CA VAL A 288 -5.68 -19.25 9.65
C VAL A 288 -4.77 -19.22 10.89
N SER A 289 -3.61 -19.87 10.83
CA SER A 289 -2.69 -20.07 11.95
C SER A 289 -1.38 -19.27 11.78
N PRO A 290 -0.75 -18.78 12.88
CA PRO A 290 0.59 -18.20 12.84
C PRO A 290 1.64 -19.10 12.17
N PHE A 291 1.46 -20.43 12.25
CA PHE A 291 2.35 -21.40 11.66
C PHE A 291 2.21 -21.52 10.14
N ASP A 292 1.03 -21.22 9.56
CA ASP A 292 0.84 -21.16 8.10
C ASP A 292 1.72 -20.05 7.49
N PHE A 293 1.85 -18.93 8.21
CA PHE A 293 2.74 -17.83 7.81
C PHE A 293 4.21 -18.21 7.96
N LEU A 294 4.57 -18.87 9.06
CA LEU A 294 5.95 -19.30 9.29
C LEU A 294 6.41 -20.29 8.22
N GLU A 295 5.59 -21.29 7.89
CA GLU A 295 5.85 -22.27 6.83
C GLU A 295 6.10 -21.58 5.48
N ARG A 296 5.19 -20.69 5.07
CA ARG A 296 5.34 -19.92 3.83
C ARG A 296 6.61 -19.08 3.83
N ASP A 297 6.89 -18.37 4.92
CA ASP A 297 8.04 -17.47 5.01
C ASP A 297 9.36 -18.27 4.99
N VAL A 298 9.41 -19.47 5.58
CA VAL A 298 10.53 -20.42 5.45
C VAL A 298 10.73 -20.87 4.00
N TYR A 299 9.67 -21.19 3.25
CA TYR A 299 9.79 -21.51 1.82
C TYR A 299 10.30 -20.31 0.99
N LEU A 300 9.83 -19.10 1.28
CA LEU A 300 10.25 -17.88 0.58
C LEU A 300 11.71 -17.50 0.88
N ALA A 301 12.16 -17.72 2.11
CA ALA A 301 13.50 -17.35 2.55
C ALA A 301 14.62 -18.21 1.91
N LYS A 302 14.28 -19.41 1.41
CA LYS A 302 15.21 -20.30 0.69
C LYS A 302 15.86 -19.65 -0.54
N ARG A 303 15.16 -18.71 -1.19
CA ARG A 303 15.61 -18.03 -2.43
C ARG A 303 16.52 -16.81 -2.18
N ARG A 304 16.72 -16.44 -0.91
CA ARG A 304 17.49 -15.25 -0.51
C ARG A 304 18.94 -15.61 -0.20
N THR A 305 19.83 -14.61 -0.27
CA THR A 305 21.22 -14.72 0.20
C THR A 305 21.26 -14.94 1.73
N LYS A 306 22.38 -15.44 2.28
CA LYS A 306 22.47 -15.85 3.70
C LYS A 306 22.12 -14.70 4.66
N GLU A 307 22.61 -13.49 4.41
CA GLU A 307 22.37 -12.32 5.26
C GLU A 307 20.93 -11.80 5.12
N GLU A 308 20.39 -11.72 3.90
CA GLU A 308 19.00 -11.33 3.66
C GLU A 308 18.00 -12.36 4.22
N ARG A 309 18.36 -13.65 4.21
CA ARG A 309 17.56 -14.74 4.78
C ARG A 309 17.48 -14.62 6.29
N MET A 310 18.61 -14.38 6.95
CA MET A 310 18.68 -14.16 8.40
C MET A 310 17.78 -13.00 8.80
N ASN A 311 18.01 -11.81 8.23
CA ASN A 311 17.22 -10.63 8.56
C ASN A 311 15.72 -10.83 8.30
N TYR A 312 15.37 -11.50 7.20
CA TYR A 312 13.98 -11.78 6.85
C TYR A 312 13.30 -12.78 7.80
N LEU A 313 13.97 -13.88 8.16
CA LEU A 313 13.38 -14.90 9.01
C LEU A 313 13.30 -14.44 10.46
N THR A 314 14.34 -13.80 11.01
CA THR A 314 14.34 -13.27 12.37
C THR A 314 13.15 -12.32 12.60
N GLU A 315 12.87 -11.43 11.64
CA GLU A 315 11.72 -10.51 11.73
C GLU A 315 10.37 -11.26 11.74
N ARG A 316 10.25 -12.36 10.99
CA ARG A 316 8.99 -13.11 10.85
C ARG A 316 8.76 -14.08 12.00
N ILE A 317 9.83 -14.72 12.48
CA ILE A 317 9.82 -15.56 13.67
C ILE A 317 9.47 -14.71 14.90
N ASP A 318 10.05 -13.52 15.05
CA ASP A 318 9.69 -12.58 16.14
C ASP A 318 8.19 -12.26 16.14
N ARG A 319 7.59 -12.05 14.96
CA ARG A 319 6.14 -11.84 14.85
C ARG A 319 5.34 -13.05 15.32
N VAL A 320 5.75 -14.28 14.97
CA VAL A 320 5.07 -15.51 15.40
C VAL A 320 5.19 -15.71 16.91
N VAL A 321 6.39 -15.55 17.48
CA VAL A 321 6.65 -15.66 18.92
C VAL A 321 5.80 -14.65 19.71
N ARG A 322 5.73 -13.40 19.25
CA ARG A 322 4.88 -12.37 19.89
C ARG A 322 3.41 -12.71 19.85
N VAL A 323 2.92 -13.32 18.77
CA VAL A 323 1.51 -13.75 18.66
C VAL A 323 1.21 -14.85 19.67
N LEU A 324 2.09 -15.84 19.81
CA LEU A 324 1.93 -16.93 20.78
C LEU A 324 1.98 -16.42 22.23
N LEU A 325 2.92 -15.52 22.55
CA LEU A 325 2.97 -14.87 23.86
C LEU A 325 1.68 -14.10 24.17
N TYR A 326 1.12 -13.39 23.18
CA TYR A 326 -0.13 -12.65 23.34
C TYR A 326 -1.34 -13.57 23.55
N GLN A 327 -1.31 -14.80 23.03
CA GLN A 327 -2.31 -15.83 23.29
C GLN A 327 -2.18 -16.46 24.69
N GLY A 328 -1.23 -16.01 25.51
CA GLY A 328 -0.98 -16.51 26.85
C GLY A 328 -0.04 -17.71 26.91
N THR A 329 0.60 -18.07 25.79
CA THR A 329 1.55 -19.18 25.75
C THR A 329 2.87 -18.76 26.41
N PRO A 330 3.41 -19.55 27.37
CA PRO A 330 4.72 -19.29 27.96
C PRO A 330 5.84 -19.30 26.90
N LEU A 331 6.87 -18.48 27.06
CA LEU A 331 7.94 -18.31 26.06
C LEU A 331 8.64 -19.62 25.66
N ILE A 332 8.90 -20.51 26.63
CA ILE A 332 9.48 -21.85 26.39
C ILE A 332 8.56 -22.67 25.48
N ASN A 333 7.26 -22.63 25.74
CA ASN A 333 6.26 -23.33 24.93
C ASN A 333 6.16 -22.71 23.53
N CYS A 334 6.36 -21.40 23.37
CA CYS A 334 6.36 -20.76 22.05
C CYS A 334 7.45 -21.34 21.14
N VAL A 335 8.68 -21.51 21.67
CA VAL A 335 9.81 -22.10 20.91
C VAL A 335 9.48 -23.53 20.51
N MET A 336 9.02 -24.35 21.45
CA MET A 336 8.69 -25.75 21.18
C MET A 336 7.50 -25.94 20.25
N MET A 337 6.47 -25.08 20.34
CA MET A 337 5.34 -25.11 19.41
C MET A 337 5.78 -24.78 17.98
N CYS A 338 6.62 -23.75 17.79
CA CYS A 338 7.19 -23.44 16.49
C CYS A 338 7.97 -24.62 15.92
N VAL A 339 8.83 -25.26 16.72
CA VAL A 339 9.63 -26.42 16.29
C VAL A 339 8.76 -27.62 15.91
N LYS A 340 7.77 -27.97 16.75
CA LYS A 340 6.86 -29.10 16.51
C LYS A 340 6.02 -28.89 15.24
N GLU A 341 5.45 -27.70 15.07
CA GLU A 341 4.66 -27.35 13.89
C GLU A 341 5.51 -27.33 12.60
N MET A 342 6.74 -26.82 12.67
CA MET A 342 7.65 -26.86 11.52
C MET A 342 8.00 -28.29 11.11
N ASN A 343 8.23 -29.19 12.08
CA ASN A 343 8.51 -30.60 11.78
C ASN A 343 7.34 -31.28 11.09
N GLU A 344 6.13 -31.10 11.61
CA GLU A 344 4.93 -31.70 11.04
C GLU A 344 4.66 -31.18 9.63
N ARG A 345 4.76 -29.86 9.42
CA ARG A 345 4.41 -29.20 8.16
C ARG A 345 5.47 -29.38 7.08
N LEU A 346 6.74 -29.24 7.43
CA LEU A 346 7.86 -29.36 6.49
C LEU A 346 8.36 -30.80 6.32
N LYS A 347 7.79 -31.76 7.07
CA LYS A 347 8.14 -33.19 7.03
C LYS A 347 9.62 -33.45 7.28
N ILE A 348 10.18 -32.77 8.28
CA ILE A 348 11.59 -32.89 8.68
C ILE A 348 11.78 -34.25 9.37
N ALA A 349 12.82 -35.01 8.98
CA ALA A 349 13.01 -36.37 9.45
C ALA A 349 13.69 -36.43 10.83
N ASN A 350 12.97 -36.93 11.85
CA ASN A 350 13.47 -37.30 13.18
C ASN A 350 14.49 -36.36 13.86
N PRO A 351 14.16 -35.08 14.11
CA PRO A 351 14.93 -34.26 15.05
C PRO A 351 14.73 -34.75 16.50
N PRO A 352 15.78 -34.72 17.36
CA PRO A 352 15.69 -35.16 18.75
C PRO A 352 14.93 -34.12 19.59
N LEU A 353 13.60 -34.11 19.47
CA LEU A 353 12.72 -33.10 20.07
C LEU A 353 12.86 -32.99 21.59
N GLU A 354 13.06 -34.11 22.29
CA GLU A 354 13.22 -34.15 23.75
C GLU A 354 14.56 -33.50 24.17
N GLU A 355 15.65 -33.78 23.47
CA GLU A 355 16.97 -33.17 23.74
C GLU A 355 16.98 -31.67 23.42
N LEU A 356 16.22 -31.25 22.41
CA LEU A 356 16.06 -29.85 22.04
C LEU A 356 15.21 -29.09 23.07
N GLU A 357 14.18 -29.71 23.63
CA GLU A 357 13.33 -29.13 24.68
C GLU A 357 14.16 -28.79 25.92
N ASP A 358 14.94 -29.75 26.44
CA ASP A 358 15.83 -29.56 27.58
C ASP A 358 16.90 -28.49 27.31
N LYS A 359 17.48 -28.49 26.11
CA LYS A 359 18.52 -27.52 25.68
C LYS A 359 17.96 -26.11 25.57
N PHE A 360 16.76 -25.92 25.03
CA PHE A 360 16.13 -24.61 24.90
C PHE A 360 15.65 -24.08 26.24
N GLU A 361 15.12 -24.94 27.10
CA GLU A 361 14.69 -24.56 28.45
C GLU A 361 15.88 -24.08 29.30
N GLN A 362 16.99 -24.81 29.30
CA GLN A 362 18.22 -24.40 30.00
C GLN A 362 18.71 -23.03 29.51
N LYS A 363 18.86 -22.85 28.18
CA LYS A 363 19.34 -21.60 27.59
C LYS A 363 18.44 -20.40 27.89
N LEU A 364 17.13 -20.58 27.91
CA LEU A 364 16.18 -19.50 28.20
C LEU A 364 16.14 -19.15 29.70
N ASN A 365 16.37 -20.13 30.58
CA ASN A 365 16.37 -19.91 32.03
C ASN A 365 17.67 -19.25 32.54
N ASP A 366 18.80 -19.47 31.86
CA ASP A 366 20.11 -18.90 32.23
C ASP A 366 20.23 -17.39 31.97
N LEU A 367 19.28 -16.78 31.25
CA LEU A 367 19.33 -15.36 30.87
C LEU A 367 18.34 -14.47 31.62
N PRO A 368 18.66 -13.17 31.79
CA PRO A 368 17.71 -12.14 32.23
C PRO A 368 16.49 -12.02 31.32
N SER A 369 15.32 -11.71 31.92
CA SER A 369 14.01 -11.71 31.23
C SER A 369 13.92 -10.78 30.00
N ASP A 370 14.72 -9.72 29.95
CA ASP A 370 14.79 -8.75 28.85
C ASP A 370 15.50 -9.30 27.61
N GLN A 371 16.30 -10.36 27.76
CA GLN A 371 17.08 -10.97 26.67
C GLN A 371 16.45 -12.27 26.14
N ARG A 372 15.53 -12.89 26.90
CA ARG A 372 14.92 -14.18 26.55
C ARG A 372 14.14 -14.15 25.24
N ASN A 373 13.47 -13.05 24.90
CA ASN A 373 12.68 -12.94 23.67
C ASN A 373 13.56 -12.95 22.42
N ALA A 374 14.69 -12.23 22.44
CA ALA A 374 15.63 -12.22 21.33
C ALA A 374 16.27 -13.60 21.13
N LEU A 375 16.64 -14.26 22.24
CA LEU A 375 17.18 -15.62 22.19
C LEU A 375 16.14 -16.63 21.66
N ALA A 376 14.88 -16.53 22.05
CA ALA A 376 13.83 -17.43 21.55
C ALA A 376 13.70 -17.38 20.02
N VAL A 377 13.80 -16.18 19.44
CA VAL A 377 13.78 -15.99 17.98
C VAL A 377 15.02 -16.59 17.33
N GLU A 378 16.19 -16.40 17.94
CA GLU A 378 17.47 -16.98 17.48
C GLU A 378 17.42 -18.51 17.50
N LEU A 379 16.92 -19.13 18.57
CA LEU A 379 16.81 -20.60 18.68
C LEU A 379 15.91 -21.21 17.60
N ILE A 380 14.78 -20.55 17.28
CA ILE A 380 13.89 -21.00 16.21
C ILE A 380 14.56 -20.82 14.84
N TYR A 381 15.28 -19.71 14.64
CA TYR A 381 16.02 -19.46 13.40
C TYR A 381 17.13 -20.49 13.17
N ASP A 382 17.94 -20.75 14.20
CA ASP A 382 19.02 -21.74 14.17
C ASP A 382 18.48 -23.12 13.82
N TYR A 383 17.36 -23.49 14.44
CA TYR A 383 16.66 -24.73 14.13
C TYR A 383 16.25 -24.82 12.66
N ILE A 384 15.64 -23.76 12.10
CA ILE A 384 15.28 -23.73 10.68
C ILE A 384 16.52 -23.84 9.80
N ASN A 385 17.61 -23.15 10.15
CA ASN A 385 18.81 -23.19 9.34
C ASN A 385 19.46 -24.58 9.33
N GLU A 386 19.58 -25.21 10.50
CA GLU A 386 20.20 -26.53 10.68
C GLU A 386 19.35 -27.64 10.03
N TYR A 387 18.04 -27.68 10.29
CA TYR A 387 17.21 -28.82 9.89
C TYR A 387 16.42 -28.62 8.59
N VAL A 388 16.24 -27.38 8.11
CA VAL A 388 15.48 -27.11 6.85
C VAL A 388 16.39 -26.74 5.69
N TYR A 389 17.48 -26.01 5.93
CA TYR A 389 18.35 -25.53 4.87
C TYR A 389 19.65 -26.32 4.71
N GLU A 390 20.21 -26.86 5.79
CA GLU A 390 21.45 -27.65 5.74
C GLU A 390 21.23 -29.12 5.34
N GLU A 391 20.05 -29.72 5.57
CA GLU A 391 19.71 -31.07 5.07
C GLU A 391 19.64 -31.18 3.53
N THR A 392 19.50 -30.06 2.80
CA THR A 392 19.55 -30.09 1.32
C THR A 392 20.95 -30.34 0.72
N LYS A 393 21.93 -30.79 1.52
CA LYS A 393 23.29 -31.15 1.08
C LYS A 393 23.63 -32.64 1.12
N VAL A 394 22.67 -33.53 1.33
CA VAL A 394 22.90 -34.97 1.16
C VAL A 394 21.88 -35.52 0.16
N ASP A 395 22.46 -36.11 -0.90
CA ASP A 395 21.93 -36.75 -2.13
C ASP A 395 21.43 -35.84 -3.27
#